data_AF-A0A6J6QHR6-F1
#
_entry.id   AF-A0A6J6QHR6-F1
#
_cell.length_a   1.000
_cell.length_b   1.000
_cell.length_c   1.000
_cell.angle_alpha   90.00
_cell.angle_beta   90.00
_cell.angle_gamma   90.00
#
_symmetry.space_group_name_H-M   'P 1'
#
loop_
_entity.id
_entity.type
_entity.pdbx_description
1 polymer ?
#
loop_
_entity_poly.entity_id
_entity_poly.type
_entity_poly.pdbx_seq_one_letter_code
_entity_poly.pdbx_strand_id
1 'polypeptide(L)'
;MNTLLDRFTDDLLPGNDHWPAATEIEVGAAMQHLASTDSEQKSLFYRLLDFLENHKERPALAEILEAKDSELFGFAKVLAFEAYYIHPKVREVVASRSMYANRSPQPAGFPVVTRRVIPWNEDEILWRSDGTERSNEVLIEQKKDPKKTWTVEEIRQWRR
;
A
#
# COMPACT_ATOMS: atom_id res chain seq x y z
N MET A 1 -9.69 -22.32 -0.81
CA MET A 1 -10.11 -22.38 0.60
C MET A 1 -9.57 -21.10 1.23
N ASN A 2 -10.43 -20.16 1.62
CA ASN A 2 -9.98 -18.85 2.11
C ASN A 2 -9.29 -19.03 3.47
N THR A 3 -8.00 -18.70 3.55
CA THR A 3 -7.23 -18.80 4.80
C THR A 3 -7.51 -17.61 5.71
N LEU A 4 -7.15 -17.69 6.99
CA LEU A 4 -7.23 -16.53 7.90
C LEU A 4 -6.28 -15.41 7.50
N LEU A 5 -5.17 -15.78 6.85
CA LEU A 5 -4.21 -14.83 6.31
C LEU A 5 -4.81 -14.08 5.12
N ASP A 6 -5.54 -14.77 4.24
CA ASP A 6 -6.29 -14.15 3.13
C ASP A 6 -7.27 -13.10 3.63
N ARG A 7 -8.07 -13.45 4.65
CA ARG A 7 -9.00 -12.51 5.30
C ARG A 7 -8.28 -11.30 5.90
N PHE A 8 -7.20 -11.54 6.64
CA PHE A 8 -6.39 -10.46 7.19
C PHE A 8 -5.82 -9.53 6.12
N THR A 9 -5.33 -10.09 5.00
CA THR A 9 -4.75 -9.29 3.91
C THR A 9 -5.81 -8.54 3.11
N ASP A 10 -7.01 -9.11 2.92
CA ASP A 10 -8.13 -8.42 2.27
C ASP A 10 -8.70 -7.29 3.16
N ASP A 11 -8.66 -7.42 4.49
CA ASP A 11 -9.02 -6.33 5.42
C ASP A 11 -8.03 -5.16 5.33
N LEU A 12 -6.75 -5.45 5.07
CA LEU A 12 -5.66 -4.48 5.15
C LEU A 12 -5.35 -3.80 3.81
N LEU A 13 -5.40 -4.55 2.71
CA LEU A 13 -4.90 -4.12 1.41
C LEU A 13 -6.03 -3.71 0.47
N PRO A 14 -5.75 -2.90 -0.56
CA PRO A 14 -6.73 -2.57 -1.56
C PRO A 14 -7.21 -3.82 -2.32
N GLY A 15 -8.51 -3.94 -2.52
CA GLY A 15 -9.13 -4.92 -3.42
C GLY A 15 -10.37 -4.31 -4.06
N ASN A 16 -10.19 -3.59 -5.16
CA ASN A 16 -11.28 -2.91 -5.87
C ASN A 16 -11.07 -2.96 -7.38
N ASP A 17 -11.98 -2.37 -8.15
CA ASP A 17 -11.95 -2.42 -9.63
C ASP A 17 -10.63 -1.97 -10.27
N HIS A 18 -9.76 -1.28 -9.53
CA HIS A 18 -8.50 -0.79 -10.03
C HIS A 18 -7.25 -1.40 -9.38
N TRP A 19 -7.40 -2.07 -8.24
CA TRP A 19 -6.30 -2.65 -7.49
C TRP A 19 -6.65 -4.12 -7.22
N PRO A 20 -5.78 -5.07 -7.62
CA PRO A 20 -6.09 -6.48 -7.45
C PRO A 20 -6.31 -6.81 -5.98
N ALA A 21 -7.28 -7.65 -5.67
CA ALA A 21 -7.50 -8.13 -4.31
C ALA A 21 -6.30 -8.93 -3.82
N ALA A 22 -6.02 -8.91 -2.52
CA ALA A 22 -4.87 -9.61 -1.96
C ALA A 22 -4.98 -11.12 -2.17
N THR A 23 -6.19 -11.66 -2.07
CA THR A 23 -6.53 -13.05 -2.41
C THR A 23 -6.31 -13.41 -3.88
N GLU A 24 -6.57 -12.49 -4.82
CA GLU A 24 -6.39 -12.73 -6.26
C GLU A 24 -4.92 -12.93 -6.65
N ILE A 25 -4.01 -12.31 -5.90
CA ILE A 25 -2.57 -12.32 -6.15
C ILE A 25 -1.78 -13.07 -5.08
N GLU A 26 -2.48 -13.87 -4.26
CA GLU A 26 -1.90 -14.78 -3.28
C GLU A 26 -0.92 -14.09 -2.30
N VAL A 27 -1.26 -12.88 -1.83
CA VAL A 27 -0.40 -12.11 -0.92
C VAL A 27 0.01 -12.92 0.31
N GLY A 28 -0.90 -13.72 0.87
CA GLY A 28 -0.60 -14.56 2.03
C GLY A 28 0.56 -15.54 1.79
N ALA A 29 0.61 -16.15 0.60
CA ALA A 29 1.72 -17.04 0.23
C ALA A 29 3.04 -16.27 0.06
N ALA A 30 2.99 -15.08 -0.54
CA ALA A 30 4.15 -14.21 -0.66
C ALA A 30 4.66 -13.72 0.71
N MET A 31 3.77 -13.38 1.64
CA MET A 31 4.13 -13.04 3.02
C MET A 31 4.84 -14.20 3.71
N GLN A 32 4.33 -15.43 3.56
CA GLN A 32 4.97 -16.62 4.14
C GLN A 32 6.38 -16.84 3.57
N HIS A 33 6.56 -16.65 2.27
CA HIS A 33 7.87 -16.76 1.64
C HIS A 33 8.83 -15.69 2.15
N LEU A 34 8.42 -14.42 2.20
CA LEU A 34 9.23 -13.31 2.70
C LEU A 34 9.62 -13.51 4.18
N ALA A 35 8.67 -13.88 5.04
CA ALA A 35 8.95 -14.14 6.45
C ALA A 35 9.90 -15.33 6.67
N SER A 36 10.00 -16.26 5.71
CA SER A 36 10.86 -17.43 5.84
C SER A 36 12.35 -17.16 5.64
N THR A 37 12.71 -15.96 5.15
CA THR A 37 14.11 -15.62 4.84
C THR A 37 14.96 -15.30 6.07
N ASP A 38 14.32 -14.96 7.19
CA ASP A 38 14.99 -14.58 8.43
C ASP A 38 14.30 -15.23 9.64
N SER A 39 15.09 -15.66 10.64
CA SER A 39 14.57 -16.40 11.80
C SER A 39 13.69 -15.55 12.73
N GLU A 40 13.99 -14.26 12.86
CA GLU A 40 13.21 -13.33 13.68
C GLU A 40 11.88 -13.03 12.99
N GLN A 41 11.90 -12.73 11.69
CA GLN A 41 10.68 -12.53 10.89
C GLN A 41 9.80 -13.78 10.88
N LYS A 42 10.41 -14.97 10.78
CA LYS A 42 9.68 -16.24 10.83
C LYS A 42 8.97 -16.43 12.18
N SER A 43 9.61 -16.05 13.29
CA SER A 43 9.00 -16.11 14.61
C SER A 43 7.82 -15.15 14.76
N LEU A 44 7.97 -13.90 14.29
CA LEU A 44 6.89 -12.91 14.27
C LEU A 44 5.73 -13.35 13.37
N PHE A 45 6.02 -13.98 12.24
CA PHE A 45 4.99 -14.51 11.35
C PHE A 45 4.20 -15.66 11.99
N TYR A 46 4.83 -16.56 12.72
CA TYR A 46 4.10 -17.58 13.49
C TYR A 46 3.23 -16.96 14.59
N ARG A 47 3.73 -15.94 15.31
CA ARG A 47 2.91 -15.18 16.27
C ARG A 47 1.68 -14.55 15.61
N LEU A 48 1.83 -14.02 14.39
CA LEU A 48 0.70 -13.52 13.61
C LEU A 48 -0.31 -14.63 13.32
N LEU A 49 0.14 -15.79 12.81
CA LEU A 49 -0.76 -16.91 12.52
C LEU A 49 -1.51 -17.38 13.79
N ASP A 50 -0.82 -17.51 14.91
CA ASP A 50 -1.43 -17.85 16.20
C ASP A 50 -2.46 -16.80 16.63
N PHE A 51 -2.16 -15.51 16.45
CA PHE A 51 -3.11 -14.44 16.74
C PHE A 51 -4.38 -14.55 15.88
N LEU A 52 -4.21 -14.77 14.57
CA LEU A 52 -5.33 -14.90 13.63
C LEU A 52 -6.20 -16.10 13.97
N GLU A 53 -5.62 -17.26 14.29
CA GLU A 53 -6.36 -18.46 14.70
C GLU A 53 -7.17 -18.22 15.98
N ASN A 54 -6.60 -17.53 16.97
CA ASN A 54 -7.29 -17.17 18.20
C ASN A 54 -8.46 -16.18 18.01
N HIS A 55 -8.49 -15.47 16.88
CA HIS A 55 -9.53 -14.47 16.57
C HIS A 55 -10.36 -14.82 15.33
N LYS A 56 -10.29 -16.05 14.83
CA LYS A 56 -10.88 -16.47 13.54
C LYS A 56 -12.36 -16.15 13.35
N GLU A 57 -13.14 -16.10 14.42
CA GLU A 57 -14.59 -15.79 14.38
C GLU A 57 -14.88 -14.29 14.21
N ARG A 58 -13.86 -13.43 14.27
CA ARG A 58 -14.02 -11.97 14.21
C ARG A 58 -13.93 -11.45 12.77
N PRO A 59 -14.76 -10.47 12.37
CA PRO A 59 -14.83 -10.02 10.98
C PRO A 59 -13.73 -9.04 10.55
N ALA A 60 -13.08 -8.31 11.47
CA ALA A 60 -12.05 -7.30 11.18
C ALA A 60 -10.74 -7.63 11.89
N LEU A 61 -9.96 -8.55 11.33
CA LEU A 61 -8.78 -9.11 11.99
C LEU A 61 -7.64 -8.08 12.12
N ALA A 62 -7.49 -7.21 11.12
CA ALA A 62 -6.48 -6.16 11.11
C ALA A 62 -6.69 -5.12 12.22
N GLU A 63 -7.93 -4.65 12.41
CA GLU A 63 -8.29 -3.70 13.46
C GLU A 63 -8.08 -4.28 14.86
N ILE A 64 -8.43 -5.56 15.04
CA ILE A 64 -8.26 -6.24 16.33
C ILE A 64 -6.79 -6.46 16.66
N LEU A 65 -5.96 -6.76 15.65
CA LEU A 65 -4.51 -6.87 15.82
C LEU A 65 -3.90 -5.52 16.18
N GLU A 66 -4.25 -4.45 15.47
CA GLU A 66 -3.78 -3.09 15.77
C GLU A 66 -4.09 -2.66 17.21
N ALA A 67 -5.30 -2.97 17.70
CA ALA A 67 -5.73 -2.61 19.04
C ALA A 67 -5.06 -3.45 20.16
N LYS A 68 -4.68 -4.70 19.88
CA LYS A 68 -4.17 -5.64 20.89
C LYS A 68 -2.65 -5.77 20.92
N ASP A 69 -2.00 -5.69 19.77
CA ASP A 69 -0.57 -5.86 19.60
C ASP A 69 -0.10 -5.00 18.41
N SER A 70 0.12 -3.71 18.68
CA SER A 70 0.47 -2.72 17.66
C SER A 70 1.84 -2.96 17.04
N GLU A 71 2.75 -3.63 17.75
CA GLU A 71 4.06 -4.05 17.24
C GLU A 71 3.90 -5.18 16.21
N LEU A 72 3.15 -6.23 16.56
CA LEU A 72 2.86 -7.33 15.65
C LEU A 72 2.03 -6.86 14.44
N PHE A 73 1.10 -5.91 14.64
CA PHE A 73 0.41 -5.24 13.55
C PHE A 73 1.36 -4.48 12.62
N GLY A 74 2.30 -3.72 13.19
CA GLY A 74 3.32 -2.98 12.42
C GLY A 74 4.13 -3.91 11.52
N PHE A 75 4.61 -5.02 12.07
CA PHE A 75 5.29 -6.09 11.31
C PHE A 75 4.39 -6.67 10.21
N ALA A 76 3.20 -7.14 10.56
CA ALA A 76 2.28 -7.79 9.62
C ALA A 76 1.88 -6.87 8.47
N LYS A 77 1.68 -5.57 8.77
CA LYS A 77 1.37 -4.56 7.77
C LYS A 77 2.50 -4.37 6.77
N VAL A 78 3.72 -4.16 7.25
CA VAL A 78 4.89 -3.97 6.37
C VAL A 78 5.07 -5.19 5.46
N LEU A 79 5.01 -6.39 6.04
CA LEU A 79 5.15 -7.64 5.30
C LEU A 79 4.06 -7.81 4.23
N ALA A 80 2.80 -7.50 4.55
CA ALA A 80 1.69 -7.57 3.61
C ALA A 80 1.84 -6.57 2.46
N PHE A 81 2.24 -5.33 2.75
CA PHE A 81 2.47 -4.33 1.70
C PHE A 81 3.69 -4.67 0.82
N GLU A 82 4.76 -5.21 1.40
CA GLU A 82 5.90 -5.69 0.63
C GLU A 82 5.47 -6.81 -0.32
N ALA A 83 4.79 -7.84 0.20
CA ALA A 83 4.21 -8.93 -0.59
C ALA A 83 3.26 -8.43 -1.70
N TYR A 84 2.46 -7.40 -1.43
CA TYR A 84 1.54 -6.81 -2.40
C TYR A 84 2.27 -6.07 -3.53
N TYR A 85 3.21 -5.19 -3.20
CA TYR A 85 3.88 -4.34 -4.18
C TYR A 85 4.97 -5.05 -5.00
N ILE A 86 5.45 -6.23 -4.58
CA ILE A 86 6.31 -7.04 -5.45
C ILE A 86 5.54 -7.67 -6.62
N HIS A 87 4.21 -7.83 -6.50
CA HIS A 87 3.43 -8.54 -7.49
C HIS A 87 3.31 -7.76 -8.83
N PRO A 88 3.57 -8.37 -10.00
CA PRO A 88 3.56 -7.67 -11.29
C PRO A 88 2.28 -6.89 -11.58
N LYS A 89 1.09 -7.47 -11.32
CA LYS A 89 -0.20 -6.79 -11.53
C LYS A 89 -0.32 -5.48 -10.74
N VAL A 90 0.14 -5.48 -9.48
CA VAL A 90 0.13 -4.26 -8.65
C VAL A 90 1.09 -3.23 -9.21
N ARG A 91 2.27 -3.66 -9.67
CA ARG A 91 3.26 -2.78 -10.31
C ARG A 91 2.75 -2.18 -11.62
N GLU A 92 1.97 -2.91 -12.41
CA GLU A 92 1.30 -2.41 -13.62
C GLU A 92 0.24 -1.35 -13.29
N VAL A 93 -0.56 -1.58 -12.25
CA VAL A 93 -1.52 -0.59 -11.74
C VAL A 93 -0.78 0.69 -11.28
N VAL A 94 0.32 0.55 -10.56
CA VAL A 94 1.16 1.69 -10.16
C VAL A 94 1.73 2.40 -11.38
N ALA A 95 2.26 1.67 -12.36
CA ALA A 95 2.86 2.24 -13.57
C ALA A 95 1.84 3.00 -14.44
N SER A 96 0.65 2.43 -14.65
CA SER A 96 -0.43 3.07 -15.41
C SER A 96 -0.95 4.34 -14.76
N ARG A 97 -0.95 4.39 -13.41
CA ARG A 97 -1.45 5.53 -12.64
C ARG A 97 -0.42 6.63 -12.38
N SER A 98 0.87 6.31 -12.45
CA SER A 98 1.96 7.25 -12.17
C SER A 98 2.41 8.07 -13.40
N MET A 99 1.68 8.01 -14.52
CA MET A 99 1.93 8.78 -15.75
C MET A 99 3.37 8.66 -16.32
N TYR A 100 4.04 7.52 -16.14
CA TYR A 100 5.28 7.24 -16.88
C TYR A 100 4.97 6.66 -18.28
N ALA A 101 4.45 7.51 -19.16
CA ALA A 101 3.95 7.14 -20.49
C ALA A 101 5.01 6.77 -21.55
N ASN A 102 6.30 6.67 -21.22
CA ASN A 102 7.37 6.45 -22.21
C ASN A 102 8.51 5.56 -21.71
N ARG A 103 8.38 4.23 -21.85
CA ARG A 103 9.54 3.34 -21.98
C ARG A 103 9.34 2.29 -23.06
N SER A 104 10.24 2.29 -24.04
CA SER A 104 10.54 1.18 -24.96
C SER A 104 10.84 -0.12 -24.18
N PRO A 105 10.72 -1.31 -24.81
CA PRO A 105 10.92 -2.60 -24.12
C PRO A 105 12.25 -2.58 -23.38
N GLN A 106 12.20 -2.80 -22.07
CA GLN A 106 13.35 -2.84 -21.18
C GLN A 106 14.34 -3.94 -21.62
N PRO A 107 15.55 -3.61 -22.10
CA PRO A 107 16.64 -4.58 -22.21
C PRO A 107 17.20 -4.79 -20.80
N ALA A 108 17.34 -6.05 -20.38
CA ALA A 108 17.97 -6.56 -19.15
C ALA A 108 18.05 -5.57 -17.96
N GLY A 109 17.17 -5.79 -16.97
CA GLY A 109 17.12 -5.22 -15.61
C GLY A 109 18.07 -4.06 -15.28
N PHE A 110 17.51 -2.91 -14.90
CA PHE A 110 18.31 -1.76 -14.47
C PHE A 110 19.30 -2.12 -13.35
N PRO A 111 20.56 -1.68 -13.45
CA PRO A 111 21.46 -1.67 -12.31
C PRO A 111 20.92 -0.72 -11.25
N VAL A 112 21.03 -1.14 -9.98
CA VAL A 112 20.65 -0.33 -8.81
C VAL A 112 21.48 0.95 -8.83
N VAL A 113 20.85 2.08 -9.15
CA VAL A 113 21.49 3.39 -9.09
C VAL A 113 21.35 3.88 -7.66
N THR A 114 22.45 3.92 -6.92
CA THR A 114 22.60 4.62 -5.64
C THR A 114 22.58 6.14 -5.87
N ARG A 115 21.49 6.68 -6.43
CA ARG A 115 21.29 8.14 -6.44
C ARG A 115 20.80 8.55 -5.06
N ARG A 116 21.62 9.36 -4.37
CA ARG A 116 21.18 10.10 -3.18
C ARG A 116 19.85 10.79 -3.50
N VAL A 117 18.85 10.51 -2.68
CA VAL A 117 17.58 11.25 -2.65
C VAL A 117 17.95 12.72 -2.44
N ILE A 118 17.56 13.57 -3.39
CA ILE A 118 17.70 15.03 -3.24
C ILE A 118 16.78 15.42 -2.07
N PRO A 119 17.20 16.33 -1.16
CA PRO A 119 16.34 16.75 -0.07
C PRO A 119 15.00 17.22 -0.61
N TRP A 120 13.93 16.74 0.02
CA TRP A 120 12.57 17.14 -0.29
C TRP A 120 12.45 18.66 -0.32
N ASN A 121 11.86 19.19 -1.39
CA ASN A 121 11.57 20.61 -1.51
C ASN A 121 10.18 20.86 -0.92
N GLU A 122 10.13 21.61 0.19
CA GLU A 122 8.90 22.04 0.86
C GLU A 122 7.93 22.78 -0.07
N ASP A 123 8.45 23.36 -1.16
CA ASP A 123 7.66 24.14 -2.13
C ASP A 123 7.09 23.28 -3.28
N GLU A 124 7.38 21.98 -3.32
CA GLU A 124 6.88 21.08 -4.37
C GLU A 124 5.44 20.63 -4.04
N ILE A 125 4.47 21.04 -4.88
CA ILE A 125 3.04 20.72 -4.69
C ILE A 125 2.80 19.23 -5.02
N LEU A 126 2.65 18.41 -3.98
CA LEU A 126 2.49 16.94 -4.07
C LEU A 126 1.06 16.43 -4.33
N TRP A 127 0.09 17.33 -4.53
CA TRP A 127 -1.31 16.93 -4.71
C TRP A 127 -1.54 16.21 -6.04
N ARG A 128 -2.31 15.11 -6.01
CA ARG A 128 -2.72 14.34 -7.19
C ARG A 128 -3.46 15.24 -8.17
N SER A 129 -2.85 15.47 -9.34
CA SER A 129 -3.62 15.75 -10.55
C SER A 129 -4.19 14.42 -11.04
N ASP A 130 -5.45 14.14 -10.71
CA ASP A 130 -6.15 12.93 -11.18
C ASP A 130 -6.89 13.18 -12.51
N GLY A 131 -6.71 14.37 -13.10
CA GLY A 131 -7.29 14.77 -14.38
C GLY A 131 -8.75 15.23 -14.31
N THR A 132 -9.38 15.18 -13.13
CA THR A 132 -10.74 15.70 -12.94
C THR A 132 -10.76 17.24 -12.92
N GLU A 133 -11.88 17.83 -13.32
CA GLU A 133 -12.10 19.28 -13.23
C GLU A 133 -11.88 19.78 -11.80
N ARG A 134 -12.36 19.02 -10.82
CA ARG A 134 -12.21 19.34 -9.39
C ARG A 134 -10.76 19.29 -8.91
N SER A 135 -9.96 18.32 -9.37
CA SER A 135 -8.52 18.26 -9.06
C SER A 135 -7.77 19.46 -9.67
N ASN A 136 -8.16 19.92 -10.86
CA ASN A 136 -7.58 21.13 -11.47
C ASN A 136 -7.92 22.39 -10.68
N GLU A 137 -9.16 22.53 -10.19
CA GLU A 137 -9.57 23.66 -9.33
C GLU A 137 -8.77 23.71 -8.02
N VAL A 138 -8.61 22.56 -7.36
CA VAL A 138 -7.82 22.43 -6.13
C VAL A 138 -6.36 22.75 -6.38
N LEU A 139 -5.81 22.31 -7.51
CA LEU A 139 -4.43 22.60 -7.90
C LEU A 139 -4.22 24.09 -8.20
N ILE A 140 -5.23 24.78 -8.75
CA ILE A 140 -5.23 26.23 -8.92
C ILE A 140 -5.27 26.94 -7.57
N GLU A 141 -6.10 26.49 -6.63
CA GLU A 141 -6.16 27.03 -5.27
C GLU A 141 -4.83 26.86 -4.52
N GLN A 142 -4.23 25.67 -4.58
CA GLN A 142 -2.95 25.39 -3.92
C GLN A 142 -1.80 26.21 -4.53
N LYS A 143 -1.83 26.49 -5.83
CA LYS A 143 -0.84 27.38 -6.46
C LYS A 143 -0.95 28.82 -5.97
N LYS A 144 -2.13 29.27 -5.56
CA LYS A 144 -2.33 30.62 -5.01
C LYS A 144 -1.83 30.72 -3.57
N ASP A 145 -1.95 29.65 -2.79
CA ASP A 145 -1.41 29.55 -1.44
C ASP A 145 -0.78 28.17 -1.20
N PRO A 146 0.53 28.02 -1.49
CA PRO A 146 1.22 26.73 -1.34
C PRO A 146 1.25 26.22 0.10
N LYS A 147 1.05 27.09 1.09
CA LYS A 147 1.06 26.75 2.52
C LYS A 147 -0.33 26.46 3.06
N LYS A 148 -1.37 26.53 2.23
CA LYS A 148 -2.74 26.20 2.62
C LYS A 148 -2.81 24.75 3.10
N THR A 149 -3.25 24.60 4.34
CA THR A 149 -3.57 23.29 4.93
C THR A 149 -5.06 23.01 4.75
N TRP A 150 -5.41 21.93 4.07
CA TRP A 150 -6.80 21.54 3.85
C TRP A 150 -7.33 20.70 5.00
N THR A 151 -8.54 21.01 5.45
CA THR A 151 -9.26 20.21 6.45
C THR A 151 -9.80 18.92 5.84
N VAL A 152 -10.06 17.91 6.69
CA VAL A 152 -10.64 16.63 6.26
C VAL A 152 -12.02 16.84 5.64
N GLU A 153 -12.79 17.79 6.16
CA GLU A 153 -14.10 18.19 5.66
C GLU A 153 -14.04 18.77 4.25
N GLU A 154 -13.06 19.64 3.97
CA GLU A 154 -12.85 20.19 2.63
C GLU A 154 -12.46 19.10 1.64
N ILE A 155 -11.54 18.21 2.01
CA ILE A 155 -11.08 17.10 1.16
C ILE A 155 -12.24 16.14 0.84
N ARG A 156 -13.15 15.88 1.80
CA ARG A 156 -14.31 15.01 1.59
C ARG A 156 -15.29 15.55 0.55
N GLN A 157 -15.37 16.86 0.37
CA GLN A 157 -16.23 17.48 -0.64
C GLN A 157 -15.69 17.33 -2.06
N TRP A 158 -14.45 16.86 -2.25
CA TRP A 158 -13.82 16.76 -3.58
C TRP A 158 -14.15 15.48 -4.34
N ARG A 159 -14.78 14.49 -3.68
CA ARG A 159 -15.15 13.20 -4.28
C ARG A 159 -16.59 13.16 -4.84
N ARG A 160 -17.26 14.32 -4.96
CA ARG A 160 -18.62 14.43 -5.47
C ARG A 160 -18.64 14.81 -6.94
#